data_AF-Q4CQU4-F1
#
_entry.id   AF-Q4CQU4-F1
#
_cell.length_a   1.000
_cell.length_b   1.000
_cell.length_c   1.000
_cell.angle_alpha   90.00
_cell.angle_beta   90.00
_cell.angle_gamma   90.00
#
_symmetry.space_group_name_H-M   'P 1'
#
loop_
_entity.id
_entity.type
_entity.pdbx_description
1 polymer ?
#
loop_
_entity_poly.entity_id
_entity_poly.type
_entity_poly.pdbx_seq_one_letter_code
_entity_poly.pdbx_strand_id
1 'polypeptide(L)'
;WTGSRAEDLMKSPHMARIGNSVYRDICPEDDPLCSNFGFEDYDLSRPTPMMRMSLLYNLHVSGESPSPAIDNMFRLAYRSRHGLVKIYKVMNVSAESKAWVADPKNRKCDAPGSWLCTGQYPPAKEIQEMLARRIDYGQLEDFNRGKRDDAYYRAYMRRIRNQGRG
;
A
#
# COMPACT_ATOMS: atom_id res chain seq x y z
N TRP A 1 8.25 -4.63 -7.77
CA TRP A 1 8.83 -5.52 -8.78
C TRP A 1 7.69 -6.36 -9.32
N THR A 2 7.81 -6.95 -10.49
CA THR A 2 6.84 -7.93 -11.00
C THR A 2 7.66 -9.12 -11.44
N GLY A 3 8.20 -9.88 -10.47
CA GLY A 3 9.08 -11.03 -10.70
C GLY A 3 8.55 -11.98 -11.79
N SER A 4 9.40 -12.89 -12.27
CA SER A 4 9.12 -13.84 -13.37
C SER A 4 7.82 -14.65 -13.24
N ARG A 5 7.20 -14.65 -12.05
CA ARG A 5 5.94 -15.32 -11.73
C ARG A 5 4.99 -14.49 -10.86
N ALA A 6 5.02 -13.16 -10.98
CA ALA A 6 4.26 -12.24 -10.12
C ALA A 6 4.48 -12.48 -8.60
N GLU A 7 5.71 -12.82 -8.21
CA GLU A 7 6.08 -13.16 -6.82
C GLU A 7 5.69 -12.06 -5.81
N ASP A 8 5.79 -10.79 -6.21
CA ASP A 8 5.37 -9.67 -5.35
C ASP A 8 3.86 -9.69 -5.11
N LEU A 9 3.05 -10.08 -6.11
CA LEU A 9 1.61 -10.22 -5.91
C LEU A 9 1.30 -11.35 -4.91
N MET A 10 2.06 -12.44 -4.91
CA MET A 10 1.91 -13.49 -3.89
C MET A 10 2.30 -13.03 -2.49
N LYS A 11 3.17 -12.02 -2.37
CA LYS A 11 3.54 -11.38 -1.09
C LYS A 11 2.52 -10.31 -0.64
N SER A 12 1.48 -10.05 -1.41
CA SER A 12 0.47 -9.01 -1.12
C SER A 12 -0.15 -9.14 0.27
N PRO A 13 -0.52 -10.34 0.78
CA PRO A 13 -1.06 -10.46 2.14
C PRO A 13 -0.07 -9.93 3.19
N HIS A 14 1.23 -10.20 3.04
CA HIS A 14 2.26 -9.71 3.94
C HIS A 14 2.44 -8.19 3.84
N MET A 15 2.47 -7.64 2.62
CA MET A 15 2.53 -6.19 2.41
C MET A 15 1.30 -5.48 2.99
N ALA A 16 0.12 -6.08 2.85
CA ALA A 16 -1.12 -5.58 3.42
C ALA A 16 -1.10 -5.63 4.95
N ARG A 17 -0.52 -6.65 5.59
CA ARG A 17 -0.33 -6.67 7.06
C ARG A 17 0.55 -5.53 7.55
N ILE A 18 1.65 -5.23 6.84
CA ILE A 18 2.50 -4.07 7.14
C ILE A 18 1.69 -2.78 7.01
N GLY A 19 0.94 -2.61 5.92
CA GLY A 19 0.04 -1.47 5.75
C GLY A 19 -1.00 -1.39 6.88
N ASN A 20 -1.66 -2.51 7.20
CA ASN A 20 -2.71 -2.59 8.20
C ASN A 20 -2.18 -2.39 9.63
N SER A 21 -0.86 -2.53 9.82
CA SER A 21 -0.16 -2.17 11.07
C SER A 21 -0.12 -0.65 11.31
N VAL A 22 -0.28 0.15 10.25
CA VAL A 22 -0.29 1.62 10.24
C VAL A 22 -1.71 2.16 10.08
N TYR A 23 -2.50 1.58 9.17
CA TYR A 23 -3.88 1.98 8.87
C TYR A 23 -4.83 0.80 9.07
N ARG A 24 -5.63 0.82 10.14
CA ARG A 24 -6.45 -0.33 10.56
C ARG A 24 -7.59 -0.71 9.61
N ASP A 25 -7.87 0.15 8.64
CA ASP A 25 -8.97 0.06 7.67
C ASP A 25 -8.55 -0.54 6.32
N ILE A 26 -7.30 -0.99 6.15
CA ILE A 26 -6.87 -1.63 4.91
C ILE A 26 -7.51 -3.02 4.76
N CYS A 27 -7.50 -3.83 5.82
CA CYS A 27 -8.07 -5.17 5.84
C CYS A 27 -9.29 -5.24 6.77
N PRO A 28 -10.32 -6.02 6.43
CA PRO A 28 -11.48 -6.22 7.30
C PRO A 28 -11.09 -6.72 8.71
N GLU A 29 -11.88 -6.35 9.73
CA GLU A 29 -11.60 -6.73 11.13
C GLU A 29 -11.58 -8.26 11.36
N ASP A 30 -12.35 -9.01 10.57
CA ASP A 30 -12.42 -10.47 10.58
C ASP A 30 -11.29 -11.15 9.78
N ASP A 31 -10.47 -10.38 9.06
CA ASP A 31 -9.26 -10.84 8.36
C ASP A 31 -7.99 -10.13 8.85
N PRO A 32 -7.57 -10.36 10.12
CA PRO A 32 -6.39 -9.69 10.68
C PRO A 32 -5.07 -10.09 9.99
N LEU A 33 -5.06 -11.21 9.24
CA LEU A 33 -3.90 -11.67 8.48
C LEU A 33 -3.82 -11.08 7.07
N CYS A 34 -4.83 -10.30 6.67
CA CYS A 34 -4.99 -9.76 5.31
C CYS A 34 -4.94 -10.87 4.23
N SER A 35 -5.47 -12.04 4.56
CA SER A 35 -5.47 -13.22 3.68
C SER A 35 -6.29 -12.96 2.41
N ASN A 36 -7.32 -12.11 2.53
CA ASN A 36 -8.13 -11.67 1.40
C ASN A 36 -7.37 -10.70 0.49
N PHE A 37 -6.24 -10.11 0.89
CA PHE A 37 -5.43 -9.29 -0.03
C PHE A 37 -4.43 -10.15 -0.82
N GLY A 38 -4.95 -11.15 -1.55
CA GLY A 38 -4.17 -12.17 -2.23
C GLY A 38 -4.98 -12.97 -3.25
N PHE A 39 -4.69 -14.28 -3.34
CA PHE A 39 -5.23 -15.17 -4.36
C PHE A 39 -5.81 -16.43 -3.72
N GLU A 40 -6.89 -16.95 -4.29
CA GLU A 40 -7.47 -18.23 -3.89
C GLU A 40 -6.49 -19.37 -4.23
N ASP A 41 -6.26 -20.29 -3.29
CA ASP A 41 -5.40 -21.46 -3.48
C ASP A 41 -3.99 -21.16 -4.03
N TYR A 42 -3.49 -19.94 -3.82
CA TYR A 42 -2.24 -19.42 -4.40
C TYR A 42 -2.22 -19.39 -5.96
N ASP A 43 -3.38 -19.42 -6.60
CA ASP A 43 -3.53 -19.33 -8.05
C ASP A 43 -3.67 -17.87 -8.52
N LEU A 44 -2.67 -17.37 -9.25
CA LEU A 44 -2.65 -16.00 -9.79
C LEU A 44 -3.80 -15.68 -10.75
N SER A 45 -4.44 -16.70 -11.32
CA SER A 45 -5.63 -16.53 -12.16
C SER A 45 -6.91 -16.29 -11.35
N ARG A 46 -6.87 -16.53 -10.03
CA ARG A 46 -8.01 -16.43 -9.10
C ARG A 46 -7.76 -15.39 -8.00
N PRO A 47 -7.71 -14.09 -8.31
CA PRO A 47 -7.64 -13.06 -7.29
C PRO A 47 -8.92 -13.08 -6.44
N THR A 48 -8.77 -12.93 -5.13
CA THR A 48 -9.91 -12.70 -4.22
C THR A 48 -10.66 -11.41 -4.61
N PRO A 49 -11.90 -11.21 -4.14
CA PRO A 49 -12.62 -9.95 -4.37
C PRO A 49 -11.83 -8.70 -3.96
N MET A 50 -11.17 -8.73 -2.81
CA MET A 50 -10.37 -7.61 -2.31
C MET A 50 -9.11 -7.37 -3.16
N MET A 51 -8.41 -8.42 -3.60
CA MET A 51 -7.27 -8.27 -4.50
C MET A 51 -7.69 -7.72 -5.86
N ARG A 52 -8.82 -8.20 -6.41
CA ARG A 52 -9.39 -7.71 -7.68
C ARG A 52 -9.73 -6.21 -7.63
N MET A 53 -10.16 -5.70 -6.48
CA MET A 53 -10.42 -4.27 -6.27
C MET A 53 -9.16 -3.43 -6.02
N SER A 54 -8.02 -4.06 -5.71
CA SER A 54 -6.81 -3.33 -5.32
C SER A 54 -6.18 -2.55 -6.48
N LEU A 55 -5.63 -1.36 -6.20
CA LEU A 55 -4.84 -0.60 -7.17
C LEU A 55 -3.63 -1.42 -7.65
N LEU A 56 -3.00 -2.19 -6.75
CA LEU A 56 -1.85 -3.03 -7.05
C LEU A 56 -2.15 -4.04 -8.16
N TYR A 57 -3.23 -4.83 -8.01
CA TYR A 57 -3.63 -5.82 -9.01
C TYR A 57 -4.03 -5.14 -10.32
N ASN A 58 -4.84 -4.08 -10.25
CA ASN A 58 -5.31 -3.37 -11.44
C ASN A 58 -4.15 -2.76 -12.24
N LEU A 59 -3.16 -2.15 -11.58
CA LEU A 59 -1.94 -1.69 -12.25
C LEU A 59 -1.09 -2.85 -12.77
N HIS A 60 -1.06 -4.00 -12.08
CA HIS A 60 -0.34 -5.17 -12.55
C HIS A 60 -0.91 -5.72 -13.86
N VAL A 61 -2.24 -5.89 -13.96
CA VAL A 61 -2.91 -6.42 -15.17
C VAL A 61 -3.08 -5.36 -16.26
N SER A 62 -3.09 -4.07 -15.90
CA SER A 62 -3.15 -2.98 -16.89
C SER A 62 -1.97 -3.01 -17.86
N GLY A 63 -2.25 -2.68 -19.12
CA GLY A 63 -1.34 -2.83 -20.26
C GLY A 63 -1.41 -4.19 -20.96
N GLU A 64 -2.01 -5.21 -20.35
CA GLU A 64 -2.39 -6.47 -21.03
C GLU A 64 -3.88 -6.51 -21.36
N SER A 65 -4.70 -5.97 -20.45
CA SER A 65 -6.10 -5.64 -20.70
C SER A 65 -6.32 -4.17 -20.33
N PRO A 66 -6.46 -3.26 -21.32
CA PRO A 66 -6.75 -1.85 -21.07
C PRO A 66 -8.01 -1.71 -20.22
N SER A 67 -7.93 -0.88 -19.17
CA SER A 67 -9.07 -0.56 -18.32
C SER A 67 -9.23 0.95 -18.35
N PRO A 68 -10.27 1.49 -19.03
CA PRO A 68 -10.46 2.94 -19.14
C PRO A 68 -10.50 3.65 -17.78
N ALA A 69 -11.02 2.97 -16.75
CA ALA A 69 -11.05 3.49 -15.38
C ALA A 69 -9.64 3.72 -14.82
N ILE A 70 -8.72 2.77 -15.04
CA ILE A 70 -7.32 2.89 -14.61
C ILE A 70 -6.56 3.85 -15.52
N ASP A 71 -6.72 3.74 -16.84
CA ASP A 71 -5.94 4.53 -17.82
C ASP A 71 -6.21 6.05 -17.72
N ASN A 72 -7.41 6.43 -17.24
CA ASN A 72 -7.77 7.82 -16.94
C ASN A 72 -7.04 8.39 -15.70
N MET A 73 -6.61 7.53 -14.77
CA MET A 73 -5.91 7.92 -13.53
C MET A 73 -4.41 7.63 -13.58
N PHE A 74 -4.00 6.56 -14.25
CA PHE A 74 -2.64 6.04 -14.33
C PHE A 74 -2.35 5.59 -15.76
N ARG A 75 -1.47 6.31 -16.44
CA ARG A 75 -1.06 5.96 -17.81
C ARG A 75 0.29 5.23 -17.78
N LEU A 76 0.38 4.05 -18.40
CA LEU A 76 1.65 3.34 -18.53
C LEU A 76 2.65 4.20 -19.31
N ALA A 77 3.75 4.57 -18.66
CA ALA A 77 4.81 5.41 -19.23
C ALA A 77 6.04 4.58 -19.64
N TYR A 78 6.30 3.48 -18.94
CA TYR A 78 7.41 2.58 -19.25
C TYR A 78 7.09 1.16 -18.77
N ARG A 79 7.49 0.17 -19.57
CA ARG A 79 7.50 -1.26 -19.22
C ARG A 79 8.89 -1.79 -19.53
N SER A 80 9.54 -2.43 -18.56
CA SER A 80 10.83 -3.08 -18.82
C SER A 80 10.67 -4.25 -19.78
N ARG A 81 11.75 -4.65 -20.47
CA ARG A 81 11.74 -5.70 -21.50
C ARG A 81 11.03 -6.99 -21.08
N HIS A 82 11.22 -7.41 -19.83
CA HIS A 82 10.63 -8.63 -19.28
C HIS A 82 9.39 -8.36 -18.41
N GLY A 83 8.87 -7.13 -18.43
CA GLY A 83 7.69 -6.75 -17.67
C GLY A 83 7.89 -6.75 -16.15
N LEU A 84 9.13 -6.77 -15.64
CA LEU A 84 9.48 -6.78 -14.21
C LEU A 84 9.33 -5.43 -13.50
N VAL A 85 9.22 -4.36 -14.28
CA VAL A 85 9.03 -2.99 -13.81
C VAL A 85 8.03 -2.33 -14.77
N LYS A 86 6.96 -1.77 -14.20
CA LYS A 86 6.03 -0.89 -14.89
C LYS A 86 6.05 0.46 -14.17
N ILE A 87 6.18 1.55 -14.94
CA ILE A 87 6.14 2.92 -14.42
C ILE A 87 4.89 3.57 -14.99
N TYR A 88 4.06 4.12 -14.11
CA TYR A 88 2.84 4.81 -14.48
C TYR A 88 2.97 6.30 -14.21
N LYS A 89 2.47 7.11 -15.15
CA LYS A 89 2.23 8.54 -14.95
C LYS A 89 0.89 8.71 -14.28
N VAL A 90 0.88 9.33 -13.10
CA VAL A 90 -0.36 9.77 -12.44
C VAL A 90 -0.96 10.91 -13.26
N MET A 91 -2.18 10.69 -13.74
CA MET A 91 -2.93 11.62 -14.57
C MET A 91 -3.76 12.54 -13.69
N ASN A 92 -4.20 13.68 -14.26
CA ASN A 92 -5.14 14.62 -13.61
C ASN A 92 -4.70 15.17 -12.24
N VAL A 93 -3.40 15.20 -11.96
CA VAL A 93 -2.89 15.88 -10.76
C VAL A 93 -3.14 17.39 -10.89
N SER A 94 -3.86 17.96 -9.91
CA SER A 94 -4.25 19.37 -9.91
C SER A 94 -3.04 20.31 -9.98
N ALA A 95 -3.21 21.45 -10.66
CA ALA A 95 -2.16 22.46 -10.76
C ALA A 95 -1.81 23.04 -9.39
N GLU A 96 -2.81 23.18 -8.51
CA GLU A 96 -2.64 23.61 -7.12
C GLU A 96 -1.73 22.68 -6.34
N SER A 97 -1.97 21.36 -6.36
CA SER A 97 -1.11 20.39 -5.66
C SER A 97 0.32 20.41 -6.20
N LYS A 98 0.50 20.57 -7.52
CA LYS A 98 1.84 20.71 -8.11
C LYS A 98 2.54 21.98 -7.65
N ALA A 99 1.85 23.12 -7.65
CA ALA A 99 2.37 24.39 -7.19
C ALA A 99 2.76 24.34 -5.70
N TRP A 100 1.92 23.71 -4.88
CA TRP A 100 2.17 23.56 -3.45
C TRP A 100 3.42 22.70 -3.16
N VAL A 101 3.60 21.58 -3.86
CA VAL A 101 4.80 20.72 -3.70
C VAL A 101 6.07 21.40 -4.24
N ALA A 102 5.93 22.24 -5.28
CA ALA A 102 7.04 22.96 -5.88
C ALA A 102 7.57 24.10 -4.99
N ASP A 103 6.72 24.71 -4.15
CA ASP A 103 7.12 25.81 -3.26
C ASP A 103 8.07 25.30 -2.14
N PRO A 104 9.32 25.78 -2.08
CA PRO A 104 10.27 25.41 -1.02
C PRO A 104 9.78 25.73 0.40
N LYS A 105 8.87 26.71 0.56
CA LYS A 105 8.29 27.07 1.87
C LYS A 105 7.45 25.97 2.48
N ASN A 106 6.90 25.07 1.66
CA ASN A 106 6.06 23.94 2.11
C ASN A 106 6.89 22.70 2.46
N ARG A 107 8.23 22.79 2.45
CA ARG A 107 9.11 21.68 2.81
C ARG A 107 9.49 21.78 4.28
N LYS A 108 9.40 20.66 5.00
CA LYS A 108 10.01 20.50 6.32
C LYS A 108 11.39 19.89 6.16
N CYS A 109 12.42 20.61 6.59
CA CYS A 109 13.80 20.13 6.60
C CYS A 109 14.25 19.87 8.03
N ASP A 110 15.07 18.84 8.24
CA ASP A 110 15.47 18.40 9.59
C ASP A 110 16.26 19.48 10.35
N ALA A 111 17.01 20.31 9.63
CA ALA A 111 17.64 21.53 10.14
C ALA A 111 17.57 22.65 9.07
N PRO A 112 17.60 23.93 9.45
CA PRO A 112 17.70 25.04 8.50
C PRO A 112 18.93 24.86 7.58
N GLY A 113 18.72 24.81 6.26
CA GLY A 113 19.77 24.56 5.28
C GLY A 113 20.17 23.09 5.09
N SER A 114 19.52 22.15 5.78
CA SER A 114 19.73 20.72 5.54
C SER A 114 19.38 20.35 4.10
N TRP A 115 20.17 19.47 3.50
CA TRP A 115 19.86 18.87 2.21
C TRP A 115 18.69 17.87 2.29
N LEU A 116 18.37 17.39 3.50
CA LEU A 116 17.28 16.45 3.75
C LEU A 116 16.02 17.21 4.17
N CYS A 117 15.07 17.28 3.24
CA CYS A 117 13.74 17.79 3.47
C CYS A 117 12.71 16.71 3.16
N THR A 118 12.04 16.21 4.19
CA THR A 118 11.06 15.12 4.07
C THR A 118 9.81 15.53 3.27
N GLY A 119 9.63 16.84 3.06
CA GLY A 119 8.44 17.39 2.42
C GLY A 119 7.22 17.27 3.33
N GLN A 120 6.15 17.96 2.97
CA GLN A 120 4.85 17.80 3.63
C GLN A 120 3.85 17.31 2.57
N TYR A 121 2.76 16.67 3.00
CA TYR A 121 1.67 16.36 2.07
C TYR A 121 0.81 17.61 1.82
N PRO A 122 0.27 17.79 0.60
CA PRO A 122 -0.65 18.88 0.30
C PRO A 122 -1.83 18.94 1.29
N PRO A 123 -2.40 20.12 1.55
CA PRO A 123 -3.45 20.32 2.57
C PRO A 123 -4.83 19.76 2.16
N ALA A 124 -4.91 19.00 1.07
CA ALA A 124 -6.16 18.38 0.61
C ALA A 124 -6.78 17.54 1.72
N LYS A 125 -8.06 17.79 2.00
CA LYS A 125 -8.80 17.24 3.14
C LYS A 125 -8.70 15.72 3.20
N GLU A 126 -8.87 15.05 2.06
CA GLU A 126 -8.88 13.59 1.93
C GLU A 126 -7.53 12.97 2.34
N ILE A 127 -6.42 13.63 1.96
CA ILE A 127 -5.08 13.17 2.33
C ILE A 127 -4.85 13.41 3.82
N GLN A 128 -5.23 14.58 4.34
CA GLN A 128 -5.04 14.90 5.75
C GLN A 128 -5.88 14.00 6.67
N GLU A 129 -7.12 13.69 6.29
CA GLU A 129 -7.99 12.76 7.01
C GLU A 129 -7.45 11.32 6.99
N MET A 130 -6.92 10.86 5.87
CA MET A 130 -6.25 9.57 5.78
C MET A 130 -5.01 9.55 6.70
N LEU A 131 -4.14 10.55 6.57
CA LEU A 131 -2.93 10.68 7.39
C LEU A 131 -3.22 10.78 8.88
N ALA A 132 -4.34 11.38 9.29
CA ALA A 132 -4.73 11.51 10.69
C ALA A 132 -5.05 10.17 11.37
N ARG A 133 -5.43 9.13 10.58
CA ARG A 133 -5.71 7.78 11.09
C ARG A 133 -4.47 6.91 11.26
N ARG A 134 -3.30 7.37 10.80
CA ARG A 134 -2.06 6.59 10.85
C ARG A 134 -1.64 6.34 12.30
N ILE A 135 -1.18 5.13 12.55
CA ILE A 135 -0.48 4.74 13.77
C ILE A 135 0.99 4.57 13.43
N ASP A 136 1.89 4.99 14.31
CA ASP A 136 3.32 4.79 14.09
C ASP A 136 3.61 3.33 13.75
N TYR A 137 4.38 3.13 12.69
CA TYR A 137 4.76 1.81 12.26
C TYR A 137 5.52 1.10 13.38
N GLY A 138 5.09 -0.13 13.63
CA GLY A 138 5.80 -1.08 14.46
C GLY A 138 5.60 -2.47 13.87
N GLN A 139 6.68 -3.22 13.74
CA GLN A 139 6.62 -4.64 13.40
C GLN A 139 5.70 -5.35 14.40
N LEU A 140 4.78 -6.17 13.91
CA LEU A 140 3.81 -6.88 14.76
C LEU A 140 4.51 -7.97 15.60
N GLU A 141 5.62 -8.49 15.11
CA GLU A 141 6.43 -9.53 15.74
C GLU A 141 7.63 -8.97 16.53
N ASP A 142 7.69 -7.66 16.78
CA ASP A 142 8.73 -7.08 17.64
C ASP A 142 8.42 -7.36 19.12
N PHE A 143 8.89 -8.51 19.61
CA PHE A 143 8.70 -8.96 20.99
C PHE A 143 9.38 -8.07 22.04
N ASN A 144 10.30 -7.17 21.64
CA ASN A 144 10.99 -6.27 22.56
C ASN A 144 10.16 -5.02 22.92
N ARG A 145 9.07 -4.73 22.18
CA ARG A 145 8.19 -3.59 22.47
C ARG A 145 7.04 -4.01 23.38
N GLY A 146 7.19 -3.76 24.68
CA GLY A 146 6.24 -4.20 25.74
C GLY A 146 4.85 -3.55 25.79
N LYS A 147 4.34 -2.90 24.73
CA LYS A 147 3.07 -2.14 24.80
C LYS A 147 2.26 -2.11 23.51
N ARG A 148 1.89 -3.27 22.96
CA ARG A 148 0.83 -3.32 21.95
C ARG A 148 -0.26 -4.30 22.36
N ASP A 149 -1.45 -3.78 22.65
CA ASP A 149 -2.64 -4.54 23.04
C ASP A 149 -3.92 -3.96 22.41
N ASP A 150 -3.82 -3.40 21.21
CA ASP A 150 -5.01 -2.98 20.48
C ASP A 150 -5.80 -4.19 19.94
N ALA A 151 -7.07 -3.94 19.58
CA ALA A 151 -7.98 -4.99 19.11
C ALA A 151 -7.41 -5.76 17.90
N TYR A 152 -6.78 -5.06 16.95
CA TYR A 152 -6.16 -5.67 15.79
C TYR A 152 -5.00 -6.59 16.18
N TYR A 153 -4.09 -6.13 17.04
CA TYR A 153 -2.95 -6.92 17.50
C TYR A 153 -3.42 -8.19 18.23
N ARG A 154 -4.44 -8.09 19.09
CA ARG A 154 -5.06 -9.25 19.74
C ARG A 154 -5.66 -10.23 18.74
N ALA A 155 -6.40 -9.74 17.75
CA ALA A 155 -6.99 -10.56 16.70
C ALA A 155 -5.92 -11.26 15.84
N TYR A 156 -4.85 -10.53 15.48
CA TYR A 156 -3.69 -11.04 14.76
C TYR A 156 -3.00 -12.17 15.52
N MET A 157 -2.61 -11.92 16.78
CA MET A 157 -1.94 -12.92 17.61
C MET A 157 -2.80 -14.15 17.87
N ARG A 158 -4.12 -13.97 18.02
CA ARG A 158 -5.08 -15.09 18.12
C ARG A 158 -5.09 -15.94 16.84
N ARG A 159 -5.06 -15.32 15.66
CA ARG A 159 -5.12 -16.05 14.38
C ARG A 159 -3.81 -16.77 14.06
N ILE A 160 -2.65 -16.12 14.28
CA ILE A 160 -1.33 -16.76 14.12
C ILE A 160 -1.19 -17.99 15.03
N ARG A 161 -1.60 -17.87 16.31
CA ARG A 161 -1.56 -18.99 17.26
C ARG A 161 -2.43 -20.18 16.81
N ASN A 162 -3.55 -19.91 16.16
CA ASN A 162 -4.45 -20.97 15.67
C ASN A 162 -3.93 -21.61 14.37
N GLN A 163 -3.24 -20.87 13.51
CA GLN A 163 -2.61 -21.43 12.30
C GLN A 163 -1.43 -22.35 12.63
N GLY A 164 -0.62 -22.03 13.64
CA GLY A 164 0.50 -22.88 14.07
C GLY A 164 0.11 -24.15 14.83
N ARG A 165 -1.20 -24.43 15.00
CA ARG A 165 -1.72 -25.61 15.72
C ARG A 165 -2.40 -26.64 14.79
N GLY A 166 -2.54 -26.34 13.51
CA GLY A 166 -3.01 -27.28 12.49
C GLY A 166 -1.83 -27.84 11.71
#